data_AF-A0A932YE07-F1
#
_entry.id   AF-A0A932YE07-F1
#
_cell.length_a   1.000
_cell.length_b   1.000
_cell.length_c   1.000
_cell.angle_alpha   90.00
_cell.angle_beta   90.00
_cell.angle_gamma   90.00
#
_symmetry.space_group_name_H-M   'P 1'
#
loop_
_entity.id
_entity.type
_entity.pdbx_description
1 polymer ?
#
loop_
_entity_poly.entity_id
_entity_poly.type
_entity_poly.pdbx_seq_one_letter_code
_entity_poly.pdbx_strand_id
1 'polypeptide(L)'
;MGQKVHPKATRLGYIQDWDSRWFPLRHAPQLLEEDETIRRLIAQRFPFASVSKVVIERAGNFLRVILHTARPGMVIGRRGADIEGLKALLEERTGRKTFVNVLEVKNPELDATLVARGIVFQLERRINHRRAIKRAIERTMAQGAGGIKIAVSGRLGGAEIARFEWLKEGRVPTSTFRADVSYGSAEAMTVMGKIGVKVWIFKKEYFTKTKEELVEELKKVKAQETASTEPADQRLRAQVEAAKRAQAQEQAKESVTEEKKADSPGEG
;
A
#
# COMPACT_ATOMS: atom_id res chain seq x y z
N MET A 1 25.72 23.76 -2.99
CA MET A 1 24.34 23.22 -2.93
C MET A 1 23.72 23.37 -4.30
N GLY A 2 23.33 22.28 -4.96
CA GLY A 2 22.58 22.36 -6.22
C GLY A 2 21.08 22.39 -5.92
N GLN A 3 20.36 23.37 -6.46
CA GLN A 3 18.90 23.45 -6.37
C GLN A 3 18.31 22.30 -7.19
N LYS A 4 17.69 21.32 -6.52
CA LYS A 4 17.01 20.18 -7.18
C LYS A 4 15.51 20.31 -6.98
N VAL A 5 14.76 20.13 -8.06
CA VAL A 5 13.29 20.13 -8.03
C VAL A 5 12.77 18.88 -7.33
N HIS A 6 11.63 19.00 -6.64
CA HIS A 6 10.98 17.89 -5.97
C HIS A 6 10.58 16.79 -6.99
N PRO A 7 10.97 15.51 -6.80
CA PRO A 7 10.72 14.46 -7.79
C PRO A 7 9.25 14.23 -8.15
N LYS A 8 8.35 14.42 -7.18
CA LYS A 8 6.89 14.39 -7.42
C LYS A 8 6.42 15.55 -8.31
N ALA A 9 6.95 16.76 -8.13
CA ALA A 9 6.50 17.93 -8.87
C ALA A 9 6.78 17.78 -10.38
N THR A 10 7.93 17.21 -10.74
CA THR A 10 8.26 16.95 -12.14
C THR A 10 7.42 15.84 -12.78
N ARG A 11 6.77 14.98 -11.99
CA ARG A 11 6.02 13.80 -12.47
C ARG A 11 4.52 13.93 -12.31
N LEU A 12 4.06 15.03 -11.72
CA LEU A 12 2.67 15.33 -11.49
C LEU A 12 1.96 15.52 -12.82
N GLY A 13 0.82 14.84 -13.03
CA GLY A 13 0.06 14.88 -14.28
C GLY A 13 0.55 13.93 -15.39
N TYR A 14 1.74 13.33 -15.24
CA TYR A 14 2.24 12.31 -16.16
C TYR A 14 2.14 10.90 -15.58
N ILE A 15 2.76 10.69 -14.42
CA ILE A 15 2.82 9.39 -13.73
C ILE A 15 2.09 9.47 -12.39
N GLN A 16 2.25 10.58 -11.69
CA GLN A 16 1.68 10.77 -10.36
C GLN A 16 0.48 11.70 -10.42
N ASP A 17 -0.57 11.31 -9.70
CA ASP A 17 -1.78 12.11 -9.51
C ASP A 17 -1.66 13.07 -8.33
N TRP A 18 -2.57 14.05 -8.34
CA TRP A 18 -2.84 14.95 -7.23
C TRP A 18 -3.35 14.21 -6.00
N ASP A 19 -2.97 14.73 -4.82
CA ASP A 19 -3.41 14.18 -3.52
C ASP A 19 -4.74 14.78 -3.06
N SER A 20 -5.13 15.92 -3.61
CA SER A 20 -6.42 16.56 -3.38
C SER A 20 -7.12 16.70 -4.71
N ARG A 21 -8.34 16.17 -4.83
CA ARG A 21 -9.14 16.11 -6.07
C ARG A 21 -10.48 16.80 -5.83
N TRP A 22 -10.58 18.06 -6.23
CA TRP A 22 -11.79 18.87 -6.11
C TRP A 22 -11.69 20.10 -7.03
N PHE A 23 -12.83 20.62 -7.53
CA PHE A 23 -12.89 21.80 -8.41
C PHE A 23 -14.00 22.83 -8.08
N PRO A 24 -13.77 23.73 -7.10
CA PRO A 24 -14.59 24.91 -6.80
C PRO A 24 -13.72 26.17 -6.75
N LEU A 25 -13.80 27.00 -7.80
CA LEU A 25 -12.97 28.19 -7.98
C LEU A 25 -13.20 29.27 -6.90
N ARG A 26 -14.42 29.41 -6.36
CA ARG A 26 -14.79 30.52 -5.46
C ARG A 26 -14.37 30.32 -4.00
N HIS A 27 -14.31 29.07 -3.52
CA HIS A 27 -14.01 28.74 -2.12
C HIS A 27 -12.66 28.02 -1.97
N ALA A 28 -11.78 28.14 -2.96
CA ALA A 28 -10.51 27.43 -2.98
C ALA A 28 -9.60 27.74 -1.77
N PRO A 29 -9.46 28.99 -1.28
CA PRO A 29 -8.61 29.28 -0.13
C PRO A 29 -9.08 28.57 1.14
N GLN A 30 -10.38 28.59 1.42
CA GLN A 30 -10.95 27.95 2.61
C GLN A 30 -10.80 26.43 2.56
N LEU A 31 -11.02 25.83 1.39
CA LEU A 31 -10.88 24.39 1.20
C LEU A 31 -9.43 23.92 1.29
N LEU A 32 -8.46 24.76 0.88
CA LEU A 32 -7.04 24.46 1.02
C LEU A 32 -6.61 24.47 2.48
N GLU A 33 -7.06 25.45 3.26
CA GLU A 33 -6.82 25.51 4.71
C GLU A 33 -7.46 24.32 5.43
N GLU A 34 -8.67 23.95 5.02
CA GLU A 34 -9.37 22.77 5.53
C GLU A 34 -8.58 21.48 5.22
N ASP A 35 -8.10 21.30 3.98
CA ASP A 35 -7.28 20.15 3.57
C ASP A 35 -5.98 20.03 4.40
N GLU A 36 -5.27 21.13 4.61
CA GLU A 36 -4.06 21.17 5.45
C GLU A 36 -4.38 20.81 6.90
N THR A 37 -5.48 21.35 7.44
CA THR A 37 -5.96 21.03 8.78
C THR A 37 -6.26 19.54 8.94
N ILE A 38 -6.96 18.94 7.95
CA ILE A 38 -7.27 17.51 7.92
C ILE A 38 -5.98 16.68 7.92
N ARG A 39 -5.01 17.02 7.06
CA ARG A 39 -3.72 16.30 6.97
C ARG A 39 -2.95 16.35 8.29
N ARG A 40 -2.89 17.53 8.92
CA ARG A 40 -2.23 17.71 10.22
C ARG A 40 -2.89 16.90 11.32
N LEU A 41 -4.21 16.94 11.38
CA LEU A 41 -4.99 16.20 12.37
C LEU A 41 -4.76 14.70 12.28
N ILE A 42 -4.79 14.15 11.06
CA ILE A 42 -4.56 12.73 10.82
C ILE A 42 -3.13 12.34 11.23
N ALA A 43 -2.14 13.17 10.91
CA ALA A 43 -0.75 12.93 11.30
C ALA A 43 -0.56 12.94 12.83
N GLN A 44 -1.26 13.82 13.56
CA GLN A 44 -1.21 13.92 15.01
C GLN A 44 -1.96 12.79 15.72
N ARG A 45 -3.14 12.41 15.21
CA ARG A 45 -3.99 11.38 15.82
C ARG A 45 -3.44 9.97 15.63
N PHE A 46 -2.80 9.70 14.48
CA PHE A 46 -2.30 8.38 14.13
C PHE A 46 -0.77 8.34 13.90
N PRO A 47 0.06 8.70 14.91
CA PRO A 47 1.51 8.73 14.74
C PRO A 47 2.09 7.33 14.47
N PHE A 48 1.50 6.29 15.07
CA PHE A 48 1.96 4.90 14.96
C PHE A 48 1.36 4.13 13.78
N ALA A 49 0.38 4.70 13.08
CA ALA A 49 -0.26 4.03 11.96
C ALA A 49 0.61 3.99 10.70
N SER A 50 1.70 4.78 10.65
CA SER A 50 2.56 4.84 9.46
C SER A 50 1.76 5.18 8.18
N VAL A 51 1.04 6.30 8.22
CA VAL A 51 0.26 6.81 7.07
C VAL A 51 1.21 7.33 5.99
N SER A 52 1.16 6.75 4.79
CA SER A 52 1.98 7.17 3.65
C SER A 52 1.40 8.42 2.96
N LYS A 53 0.13 8.33 2.58
CA LYS A 53 -0.55 9.29 1.72
C LYS A 53 -1.97 9.51 2.22
N VAL A 54 -2.40 10.77 2.25
CA VAL A 54 -3.80 11.15 2.49
C VAL A 54 -4.33 11.71 1.18
N VAL A 55 -5.32 11.04 0.60
CA VAL A 55 -6.03 11.52 -0.59
C VAL A 55 -7.35 12.11 -0.15
N ILE A 56 -7.63 13.34 -0.57
CA ILE A 56 -8.86 14.06 -0.24
C ILE A 56 -9.64 14.29 -1.52
N GLU A 57 -10.84 13.72 -1.61
CA GLU A 57 -11.76 13.95 -2.72
C GLU A 57 -12.99 14.68 -2.21
N ARG A 58 -13.43 15.72 -2.92
CA ARG A 58 -14.65 16.46 -2.57
C ARG A 58 -15.62 16.42 -3.74
N ALA A 59 -16.84 15.97 -3.48
CA ALA A 59 -17.91 15.89 -4.46
C ALA A 59 -19.18 16.54 -3.87
N GLY A 60 -19.42 17.81 -4.23
CA GLY A 60 -20.50 18.60 -3.65
C GLY A 60 -20.39 18.69 -2.12
N ASN A 61 -21.38 18.13 -1.42
CA ASN A 61 -21.43 18.11 0.05
C ASN A 61 -20.70 16.92 0.70
N PHE A 62 -20.15 16.01 -0.10
CA PHE A 62 -19.47 14.82 0.40
C PHE A 62 -17.96 15.03 0.42
N LEU A 63 -17.35 14.73 1.56
CA LEU A 63 -15.91 14.70 1.77
C LEU A 63 -15.47 13.24 1.85
N ARG A 64 -14.59 12.80 0.95
CA ARG A 64 -14.00 11.46 1.01
C ARG A 64 -12.52 11.58 1.33
N VAL A 65 -12.10 10.99 2.45
CA VAL A 65 -10.71 10.93 2.89
C VAL A 65 -10.23 9.50 2.75
N ILE A 66 -9.25 9.28 1.89
CA ILE A 66 -8.65 7.97 1.63
C ILE A 66 -7.26 7.94 2.25
N LEU A 67 -7.07 7.07 3.23
CA LEU A 67 -5.84 6.91 3.98
C LEU A 67 -5.06 5.71 3.45
N HIS A 68 -3.90 5.96 2.86
CA HIS A 68 -2.95 4.90 2.53
C HIS A 68 -2.03 4.65 3.72
N THR A 69 -2.09 3.45 4.28
CA THR A 69 -1.36 3.10 5.51
C THR A 69 -0.70 1.73 5.38
N ALA A 70 0.46 1.56 6.03
CA ALA A 70 1.10 0.26 6.18
C ALA A 70 0.46 -0.59 7.30
N ARG A 71 -0.30 0.04 8.21
CA ARG A 71 -0.92 -0.61 9.36
C ARG A 71 -2.39 -0.21 9.45
N PRO A 72 -3.28 -0.81 8.64
CA PRO A 72 -4.70 -0.47 8.64
C PRO A 72 -5.37 -0.74 10.00
N GLY A 73 -4.96 -1.81 10.71
CA GLY A 73 -5.52 -2.14 12.02
C GLY A 73 -5.36 -1.04 13.08
N MET A 74 -4.26 -0.26 13.03
CA MET A 74 -4.04 0.87 13.95
C MET A 74 -4.92 2.08 13.62
N VAL A 75 -5.42 2.19 12.39
CA VAL A 75 -6.33 3.28 11.96
C VAL A 75 -7.78 2.90 12.26
N ILE A 76 -8.14 1.62 12.06
CA ILE A 76 -9.48 1.10 12.33
C ILE A 76 -9.76 1.10 13.85
N GLY A 77 -8.77 0.72 14.66
CA GLY A 77 -8.93 0.62 16.11
C GLY A 77 -9.76 -0.58 16.53
N ARG A 78 -10.09 -0.66 17.82
CA ARG A 78 -10.91 -1.75 18.37
C ARG A 78 -12.36 -1.56 17.92
N ARG A 79 -12.89 -2.54 17.16
CA ARG A 79 -14.26 -2.53 16.60
C ARG A 79 -14.60 -1.30 15.73
N GLY A 80 -13.61 -0.63 15.14
CA GLY A 80 -13.86 0.54 14.30
C GLY A 80 -13.98 1.89 15.03
N ALA A 81 -13.81 1.91 16.37
CA ALA A 81 -14.01 3.11 17.18
C ALA A 81 -13.16 4.31 16.74
N ASP A 82 -11.93 4.08 16.28
CA ASP A 82 -11.03 5.16 15.87
C ASP A 82 -11.43 5.78 14.53
N ILE A 83 -11.96 4.99 13.59
CA ILE A 83 -12.52 5.49 12.32
C ILE A 83 -13.79 6.27 12.57
N GLU A 84 -14.70 5.76 13.41
CA GLU A 84 -15.93 6.47 13.76
C GLU A 84 -15.62 7.79 14.46
N GLY A 85 -14.68 7.77 15.40
CA GLY A 85 -14.21 8.97 16.07
C GLY A 85 -13.48 9.95 15.15
N LEU A 86 -12.80 9.48 14.09
CA LEU A 86 -12.22 10.36 13.08
C LEU A 86 -13.31 10.97 12.20
N LYS A 87 -14.28 10.17 11.77
CA LYS A 87 -15.41 10.62 10.96
C LYS A 87 -16.19 11.70 11.70
N ALA A 88 -16.62 11.46 12.93
CA ALA A 88 -17.38 12.42 13.73
C ALA A 88 -16.64 13.76 13.88
N LEU A 89 -15.33 13.70 14.18
CA LEU A 89 -14.50 14.89 14.34
C LEU A 89 -14.33 15.66 13.01
N LEU A 90 -14.23 14.96 11.88
CA LEU A 90 -14.15 15.60 10.57
C LEU A 90 -15.50 16.23 10.19
N GLU A 91 -16.62 15.59 10.50
CA GLU A 91 -17.96 16.14 10.28
C GLU A 91 -18.21 17.40 11.13
N GLU A 92 -17.78 17.40 12.40
CA GLU A 92 -17.85 18.58 13.29
C GLU A 92 -17.04 19.76 12.74
N ARG A 93 -15.83 19.51 12.25
CA ARG A 93 -14.93 20.56 11.75
C ARG A 93 -15.33 21.10 10.38
N THR A 94 -15.82 20.24 9.49
CA THR A 94 -16.05 20.58 8.09
C THR A 94 -17.52 20.87 7.78
N GLY A 95 -18.45 20.47 8.66
CA GLY A 95 -19.89 20.56 8.43
C GLY A 95 -20.40 19.71 7.26
N ARG A 96 -19.57 18.80 6.73
CA ARG A 96 -19.86 17.98 5.54
C ARG A 96 -19.93 16.52 5.91
N LYS A 97 -20.77 15.77 5.20
CA LYS A 97 -20.86 14.31 5.36
C LYS A 97 -19.54 13.68 4.92
N THR A 98 -18.86 13.01 5.85
CA THR A 98 -17.49 12.54 5.63
C THR A 98 -17.43 11.02 5.53
N PHE A 99 -16.73 10.52 4.51
CA PHE A 99 -16.41 9.11 4.34
C PHE A 99 -14.91 8.91 4.50
N VAL A 100 -14.52 8.06 5.45
CA VAL A 100 -13.13 7.70 5.70
C VAL A 100 -12.89 6.29 5.18
N ASN A 101 -12.03 6.17 4.16
CA ASN A 101 -11.62 4.89 3.60
C ASN A 101 -10.17 4.62 3.96
N VAL A 102 -9.86 3.42 4.42
CA VAL A 102 -8.49 2.99 4.73
C VAL A 102 -8.05 1.98 3.69
N LEU A 103 -6.97 2.31 2.98
CA LEU A 103 -6.34 1.45 1.99
C LEU A 103 -4.96 1.00 2.49
N GLU A 104 -4.71 -0.30 2.36
CA GLU A 104 -3.43 -0.87 2.71
C GLU A 104 -2.38 -0.62 1.62
N VAL A 105 -1.18 -0.23 2.04
CA VAL A 105 0.00 -0.19 1.17
C VAL A 105 0.59 -1.60 1.11
N LYS A 106 0.40 -2.30 -0.02
CA LYS A 106 0.86 -3.69 -0.22
C LYS A 106 2.32 -3.93 0.18
N ASN A 107 3.22 -3.06 -0.29
CA ASN A 107 4.66 -3.16 -0.02
C ASN A 107 5.16 -1.87 0.64
N PRO A 108 5.22 -1.78 1.97
CA PRO A 108 5.60 -0.56 2.68
C PRO A 108 7.07 -0.16 2.47
N GLU A 109 7.95 -1.12 2.22
CA GLU A 109 9.37 -0.88 1.96
C GLU A 109 9.62 -0.22 0.58
N LEU A 110 8.65 -0.28 -0.35
CA LEU A 110 8.74 0.44 -1.63
C LEU A 110 8.23 1.89 -1.54
N ASP A 111 7.73 2.30 -0.38
CA ASP A 111 7.22 3.65 -0.16
C ASP A 111 8.25 4.52 0.58
N ALA A 112 8.73 5.56 -0.11
CA ALA A 112 9.80 6.41 0.41
C ALA A 112 9.39 7.16 1.70
N THR A 113 8.11 7.52 1.87
CA THR A 113 7.64 8.20 3.08
C THR A 113 7.67 7.26 4.28
N LEU A 114 7.28 6.00 4.08
CA LEU A 114 7.27 4.99 5.13
C LEU A 114 8.69 4.57 5.52
N VAL A 115 9.57 4.38 4.53
CA VAL A 115 10.99 4.11 4.77
C VAL A 115 11.65 5.27 5.51
N ALA A 116 11.37 6.53 5.13
CA ALA A 116 11.89 7.71 5.83
C ALA A 116 11.45 7.75 7.30
N ARG A 117 10.16 7.52 7.58
CA ARG A 117 9.63 7.46 8.96
C ARG A 117 10.22 6.29 9.75
N GLY A 118 10.44 5.14 9.11
CA GLY A 118 11.08 3.98 9.74
C GLY A 118 12.54 4.23 10.12
N ILE A 119 13.27 5.04 9.36
CA ILE A 119 14.64 5.48 9.70
C ILE A 119 14.59 6.50 10.82
N VAL A 120 13.70 7.50 10.75
CA VAL A 120 13.50 8.49 11.81
C VAL A 120 13.24 7.83 13.16
N PHE A 121 12.32 6.86 13.20
CA PHE A 121 12.01 6.12 14.42
C PHE A 121 13.23 5.39 15.02
N GLN A 122 14.14 4.89 14.18
CA GLN A 122 15.39 4.27 14.64
C GLN A 122 16.39 5.32 15.16
N LEU A 123 16.48 6.48 14.52
CA LEU A 123 17.34 7.58 14.94
C LEU A 123 16.90 8.17 16.29
N GLU A 124 15.60 8.30 16.52
CA GLU A 124 15.04 8.76 17.80
C GLU A 124 15.36 7.79 18.95
N ARG A 125 15.44 6.49 18.64
CA ARG A 125 15.90 5.44 19.57
C ARG A 125 17.43 5.34 19.69
N ARG A 126 18.16 6.34 19.21
CA ARG A 126 19.63 6.44 19.30
C ARG A 126 20.38 5.29 18.60
N ILE A 127 19.76 4.68 17.59
CA ILE A 127 20.47 3.71 16.74
C ILE A 127 21.43 4.47 15.82
N ASN A 128 22.62 3.91 15.59
CA ASN A 128 23.60 4.50 14.69
C ASN A 128 22.99 4.73 13.28
N HIS A 129 23.10 5.96 12.77
CA HIS A 129 22.48 6.37 11.51
C HIS A 129 22.97 5.54 10.32
N ARG A 130 24.26 5.18 10.26
CA ARG A 130 24.78 4.34 9.17
C ARG A 130 24.15 2.94 9.17
N ARG A 131 23.94 2.37 10.35
CA ARG A 131 23.30 1.06 10.51
C ARG A 131 21.83 1.12 10.09
N ALA A 132 21.12 2.15 10.52
CA ALA A 132 19.71 2.36 10.14
C ALA A 132 19.55 2.52 8.62
N ILE A 133 20.45 3.28 7.97
CA ILE A 133 20.44 3.49 6.52
C ILE A 133 20.72 2.17 5.78
N LYS A 134 21.81 1.46 6.09
CA LYS A 134 22.16 0.19 5.42
C LYS A 134 21.02 -0.82 5.49
N ARG A 135 20.44 -0.99 6.69
CA ARG A 135 19.32 -1.92 6.91
C ARG A 135 18.04 -1.50 6.16
N ALA A 136 17.82 -0.20 5.94
CA ALA A 136 16.70 0.28 5.14
C ALA A 136 16.94 0.04 3.63
N ILE A 137 18.18 0.22 3.16
CA ILE A 137 18.57 -0.07 1.78
C ILE A 137 18.39 -1.55 1.47
N GLU A 138 18.96 -2.43 2.30
CA GLU A 138 18.88 -3.88 2.12
C GLU A 138 17.42 -4.37 2.04
N ARG A 139 16.55 -3.90 2.94
CA ARG A 139 15.12 -4.25 2.93
C ARG A 139 14.40 -3.74 1.69
N THR A 140 14.69 -2.52 1.26
CA THR A 140 14.03 -1.94 0.09
C THR A 140 14.47 -2.64 -1.20
N MET A 141 15.76 -2.94 -1.33
CA MET A 141 16.31 -3.66 -2.48
C MET A 141 15.81 -5.11 -2.51
N ALA A 142 15.70 -5.78 -1.36
CA ALA A 142 15.13 -7.13 -1.27
C ALA A 142 13.66 -7.21 -1.73
N GLN A 143 12.91 -6.11 -1.62
CA GLN A 143 11.52 -6.00 -2.11
C GLN A 143 11.43 -5.62 -3.60
N GLY A 144 12.55 -5.64 -4.33
CA GLY A 144 12.59 -5.45 -5.78
C GLY A 144 12.61 -4.00 -6.24
N ALA A 145 13.09 -3.06 -5.43
CA ALA A 145 13.33 -1.70 -5.90
C ALA A 145 14.45 -1.66 -6.94
N GLY A 146 14.26 -0.90 -8.03
CA GLY A 146 15.31 -0.70 -9.05
C GLY A 146 16.49 0.17 -8.55
N GLY A 147 16.29 0.89 -7.45
CA GLY A 147 17.34 1.56 -6.71
C GLY A 147 16.80 2.44 -5.58
N ILE A 148 17.65 2.72 -4.61
CA ILE A 148 17.33 3.57 -3.47
C ILE A 148 18.48 4.53 -3.20
N LYS A 149 18.14 5.77 -2.86
CA LYS A 149 19.06 6.75 -2.32
C LYS A 149 18.50 7.27 -1.02
N ILE A 150 19.32 7.31 0.03
CA ILE A 150 18.96 7.89 1.32
C ILE A 150 20.00 8.95 1.64
N ALA A 151 19.55 10.16 1.97
CA ALA A 151 20.39 11.23 2.46
C ALA A 151 19.94 11.64 3.85
N VAL A 152 20.89 11.79 4.75
CA VAL A 152 20.66 12.22 6.13
C VAL A 152 21.50 13.47 6.39
N SER A 153 20.88 14.47 6.98
CA SER A 153 21.49 15.78 7.25
C SER A 153 21.21 16.22 8.67
N GLY A 154 22.23 16.70 9.38
CA GLY A 154 22.10 17.25 10.72
C GLY A 154 23.28 16.87 11.61
N ARG A 155 23.07 16.91 12.93
CA ARG A 155 24.08 16.55 13.95
C ARG A 155 24.19 15.04 14.11
N LEU A 156 24.77 14.38 13.10
CA LEU A 156 24.83 12.92 13.01
C LEU A 156 25.74 12.32 14.09
N GLY A 157 25.21 11.36 14.85
CA GLY A 157 25.93 10.70 15.95
C GLY A 157 26.23 11.61 17.13
N GLY A 158 25.57 12.78 17.20
CA GLY A 158 25.77 13.75 18.26
C GLY A 158 26.99 14.66 18.10
N ALA A 159 27.54 14.73 16.89
CA ALA A 159 28.57 15.71 16.56
C ALA A 159 28.04 17.15 16.73
N GLU A 160 28.93 18.06 17.11
CA GLU A 160 28.63 19.49 17.24
C GLU A 160 28.28 20.11 15.88
N ILE A 161 29.10 19.80 14.86
CA ILE A 161 28.93 20.31 13.50
C ILE A 161 27.99 19.39 12.71
N ALA A 162 27.03 20.00 12.01
CA ALA A 162 26.13 19.28 11.14
C ALA A 162 26.86 18.70 9.92
N ARG A 163 26.56 17.44 9.60
CA ARG A 163 27.11 16.73 8.45
C ARG A 163 26.00 16.28 7.50
N PHE A 164 26.37 16.10 6.25
CA PHE A 164 25.53 15.55 5.20
C PHE A 164 26.14 14.23 4.73
N GLU A 165 25.47 13.11 5.02
CA GLU A 165 25.87 11.79 4.54
C GLU A 165 24.76 11.23 3.64
N TRP A 166 25.13 10.55 2.55
CA TRP A 166 24.17 9.86 1.69
C TRP A 166 24.74 8.52 1.25
N LEU A 167 23.85 7.54 1.12
CA LEU A 167 24.15 6.23 0.57
C LEU A 167 23.15 5.95 -0.56
N LYS A 168 23.63 5.28 -1.61
CA LYS A 168 22.83 4.94 -2.79
C LYS A 168 23.17 3.52 -3.21
N GLU A 169 22.15 2.76 -3.57
CA GLU A 169 22.25 1.45 -4.17
C GLU A 169 21.36 1.37 -5.41
N GLY A 170 21.81 0.70 -6.46
CA GLY A 170 21.08 0.60 -7.73
C GLY A 170 20.95 1.92 -8.50
N ARG A 171 19.95 1.98 -9.39
CA ARG A 171 19.70 3.12 -10.29
C ARG A 171 18.62 4.03 -9.71
N VAL A 172 18.90 5.33 -9.60
CA VAL A 172 17.92 6.34 -9.16
C VAL A 172 17.95 7.52 -10.13
N PRO A 173 17.21 7.46 -11.25
CA PRO A 173 17.25 8.50 -12.28
C PRO A 173 16.27 9.62 -11.93
N THR A 174 16.78 10.76 -11.45
CA THR A 174 15.93 11.90 -11.07
C THR A 174 15.51 12.79 -12.24
N SER A 175 16.36 12.87 -13.28
CA SER A 175 16.13 13.67 -14.49
C SER A 175 15.15 13.02 -15.47
N THR A 176 15.01 11.68 -15.42
CA THR A 176 14.13 10.94 -16.30
C THR A 176 12.68 11.04 -15.83
N PHE A 177 11.83 11.74 -16.59
CA PHE A 177 10.41 11.93 -16.26
C PHE A 177 9.62 10.62 -16.24
N ARG A 178 9.90 9.70 -17.16
CA ARG A 178 9.24 8.38 -17.27
C ARG A 178 9.56 7.40 -16.12
N ALA A 179 10.55 7.72 -15.29
CA ALA A 179 10.93 6.88 -14.16
C ALA A 179 10.01 7.13 -12.96
N ASP A 180 9.41 6.08 -12.39
CA ASP A 180 8.63 6.17 -11.17
C ASP A 180 9.56 6.27 -9.96
N VAL A 181 9.75 7.51 -9.49
CA VAL A 181 10.58 7.82 -8.33
C VAL A 181 9.67 8.29 -7.21
N SER A 182 9.55 7.46 -6.17
CA SER A 182 8.93 7.86 -4.91
C SER A 182 9.92 8.67 -4.09
N TYR A 183 9.44 9.77 -3.51
CA TYR A 183 10.23 10.63 -2.63
C TYR A 183 9.50 10.82 -1.31
N GLY A 184 10.25 10.69 -0.22
CA GLY A 184 9.76 10.92 1.14
C GLY A 184 10.78 11.69 1.95
N SER A 185 10.30 12.57 2.80
CA SER A 185 11.12 13.28 3.79
C SER A 185 10.50 13.18 5.16
N ALA A 186 11.32 13.01 6.17
CA ALA A 186 10.91 13.02 7.56
C ALA A 186 12.00 13.64 8.43
N GLU A 187 11.60 14.26 9.54
CA GLU A 187 12.50 14.85 10.53
C GLU A 187 12.48 14.00 11.79
N ALA A 188 13.67 13.61 12.28
CA ALA A 188 13.82 12.99 13.59
C ALA A 188 14.08 14.04 14.65
N MET A 189 13.34 13.96 15.75
CA MET A 189 13.55 14.83 16.91
C MET A 189 14.49 14.14 17.90
N THR A 190 15.74 14.57 17.93
CA THR A 190 16.75 14.05 18.86
C THR A 190 17.08 15.09 19.93
N VAL A 191 17.70 14.65 21.03
CA VAL A 191 18.09 15.56 22.13
C VAL A 191 19.00 16.70 21.67
N MET A 192 19.85 16.45 20.66
CA MET A 192 20.83 17.43 20.17
C MET A 192 20.28 18.32 19.04
N GLY A 193 19.04 18.09 18.63
CA GLY A 193 18.36 18.83 17.57
C GLY A 193 17.65 17.93 16.56
N LYS A 194 17.32 18.52 15.41
CA LYS A 194 16.62 17.81 14.34
C LYS A 194 17.60 17.16 13.35
N ILE A 195 17.29 15.94 12.94
CA ILE A 195 17.99 15.25 11.85
C ILE A 195 17.00 15.05 10.70
N GLY A 196 17.31 15.60 9.53
CA GLY A 196 16.51 15.42 8.32
C GLY A 196 16.89 14.15 7.58
N VAL A 197 15.89 13.35 7.21
CA VAL A 197 16.04 12.15 6.38
C VAL A 197 15.28 12.36 5.08
N LYS A 198 15.96 12.19 3.95
CA LYS A 198 15.37 12.25 2.60
C LYS A 198 15.62 10.93 1.89
N VAL A 199 14.58 10.35 1.33
CA VAL A 199 14.61 9.04 0.68
C VAL A 199 14.07 9.17 -0.74
N TRP A 200 14.78 8.59 -1.70
CA TRP A 200 14.36 8.41 -3.08
C TRP A 200 14.35 6.92 -3.38
N ILE A 201 13.23 6.39 -3.86
CA ILE A 201 13.09 4.99 -4.28
C ILE A 201 12.67 4.99 -5.73
N PHE A 202 13.47 4.38 -6.59
CA PHE A 202 13.10 4.09 -7.97
C PHE A 202 12.42 2.73 -8.02
N LYS A 203 11.15 2.71 -8.41
CA LYS A 203 10.35 1.49 -8.49
C LYS A 203 10.51 0.82 -9.85
N LYS A 204 10.09 1.53 -10.90
CA LYS A 204 10.09 1.05 -12.28
C LYS A 204 10.11 2.21 -13.26
N GLU A 205 10.47 1.92 -14.50
CA GLU A 205 10.36 2.86 -15.61
C GLU A 205 9.06 2.55 -16.36
N TYR A 206 8.19 3.55 -16.54
CA TYR A 206 7.01 3.38 -17.38
C TYR A 206 7.44 3.62 -18.83
N PHE A 207 7.45 2.56 -19.63
CA PHE A 207 7.51 2.68 -21.07
C PHE A 207 6.09 2.88 -21.60
N THR A 208 5.93 3.73 -22.62
CA THR A 208 4.72 3.67 -23.45
C THR A 208 4.72 2.29 -24.08
N LYS A 209 3.94 1.38 -23.51
CA LYS A 209 3.81 0.04 -24.05
C LYS A 209 3.34 0.15 -25.48
N THR A 210 4.06 -0.47 -26.40
CA THR A 210 3.55 -0.71 -27.74
C THR A 210 2.23 -1.49 -27.63
N LYS A 211 1.33 -1.34 -28.62
CA LYS A 211 0.02 -2.03 -28.62
C LYS A 211 0.17 -3.54 -28.35
N GLU A 212 1.27 -4.13 -28.79
CA GLU A 212 1.63 -5.54 -28.62
C GLU A 212 1.85 -5.93 -27.15
N GLU A 213 2.59 -5.12 -26.38
CA GLU A 213 2.85 -5.37 -24.96
C GLU A 213 1.59 -5.20 -24.10
N LEU A 214 0.70 -4.26 -24.47
CA LEU A 214 -0.61 -4.09 -23.83
C LEU A 214 -1.51 -5.32 -24.06
N VAL A 215 -1.48 -5.89 -25.27
CA VAL A 215 -2.23 -7.09 -25.62
C VAL A 215 -1.70 -8.31 -24.86
N GLU A 216 -0.39 -8.44 -24.68
CA GLU A 216 0.20 -9.52 -23.88
C GLU A 216 -0.15 -9.43 -22.39
N GLU A 217 -0.13 -8.23 -21.80
CA GLU A 217 -0.54 -8.06 -20.41
C GLU A 217 -2.04 -8.30 -20.21
N LEU A 218 -2.89 -7.85 -21.13
CA LEU A 218 -4.32 -8.18 -21.11
C LEU A 218 -4.55 -9.70 -21.19
N LYS A 219 -3.74 -10.42 -21.99
CA LYS A 219 -3.77 -11.89 -22.02
C LYS A 219 -3.34 -12.50 -20.69
N LYS A 220 -2.31 -11.97 -20.04
CA LYS A 220 -1.83 -12.45 -18.72
C LYS A 220 -2.85 -12.19 -17.61
N VAL A 221 -3.46 -11.01 -17.58
CA VAL A 221 -4.51 -10.66 -16.61
C VAL A 221 -5.75 -11.53 -16.84
N LYS A 222 -6.20 -11.69 -18.10
CA LYS A 222 -7.30 -12.60 -18.43
C LYS A 222 -6.97 -14.05 -18.07
N ALA A 223 -5.74 -14.52 -18.29
CA ALA A 223 -5.35 -15.87 -17.89
C ALA A 223 -5.38 -16.05 -16.37
N GLN A 224 -4.97 -15.03 -15.60
CA GLN A 224 -5.07 -15.05 -14.13
C GLN A 224 -6.51 -14.98 -13.63
N GLU A 225 -7.37 -14.21 -14.29
CA GLU A 225 -8.82 -14.21 -14.02
C GLU A 225 -9.46 -15.55 -14.40
N THR A 226 -9.07 -16.16 -15.52
CA THR A 226 -9.60 -17.47 -15.95
C THR A 226 -9.11 -18.60 -15.04
N ALA A 227 -7.90 -18.51 -14.48
CA ALA A 227 -7.37 -19.46 -13.51
C ALA A 227 -7.96 -19.31 -12.11
N SER A 228 -8.35 -18.09 -11.71
CA SER A 228 -9.08 -17.84 -10.46
C SER A 228 -10.60 -18.09 -10.61
N THR A 229 -11.10 -18.05 -11.84
CA THR A 229 -12.47 -18.37 -12.24
C THR A 229 -12.48 -19.68 -13.03
N GLU A 230 -11.80 -20.73 -12.54
CA GLU A 230 -12.22 -22.07 -12.94
C GLU A 230 -13.71 -22.19 -12.58
N PRO A 231 -14.61 -22.38 -13.55
CA PRO A 231 -16.02 -22.20 -13.32
C PRO A 231 -16.45 -23.19 -12.23
N ALA A 232 -17.04 -22.66 -11.16
CA ALA A 232 -17.61 -23.46 -10.08
C ALA A 232 -18.50 -24.59 -10.63
N ASP A 233 -19.09 -24.40 -11.81
CA ASP A 233 -19.83 -25.41 -12.58
C ASP A 233 -19.03 -26.66 -12.96
N GLN A 234 -17.74 -26.57 -13.31
CA GLN A 234 -16.95 -27.75 -13.67
C GLN A 234 -16.57 -28.58 -12.44
N ARG A 235 -16.26 -27.92 -11.32
CA ARG A 235 -16.01 -28.60 -10.04
C ARG A 235 -17.30 -29.20 -9.46
N LEU A 236 -18.43 -28.48 -9.55
CA LEU A 236 -19.74 -28.98 -9.12
C LEU A 236 -20.20 -30.14 -10.00
N ARG A 237 -20.04 -30.06 -11.34
CA ARG A 237 -20.37 -31.17 -12.25
C ARG A 237 -19.48 -32.39 -12.01
N ALA A 238 -18.18 -32.21 -11.77
CA ALA A 238 -17.27 -33.30 -11.44
C ALA A 238 -17.61 -33.95 -10.08
N GLN A 239 -17.99 -33.14 -9.08
CA GLN A 239 -18.46 -33.66 -7.78
C GLN A 239 -19.79 -34.39 -7.89
N VAL A 240 -20.72 -33.88 -8.69
CA VAL A 240 -22.03 -34.52 -8.94
C VAL A 240 -21.87 -35.82 -9.74
N GLU A 241 -20.99 -35.87 -10.74
CA GLU A 241 -20.68 -37.12 -11.45
C GLU A 241 -19.96 -38.14 -10.55
N ALA A 242 -19.03 -37.69 -9.72
CA ALA A 242 -18.37 -38.56 -8.74
C ALA A 242 -19.37 -39.13 -7.72
N ALA A 243 -20.30 -38.30 -7.22
CA ALA A 243 -21.37 -38.73 -6.32
C ALA A 243 -22.34 -39.72 -6.99
N LYS A 244 -22.73 -39.48 -8.25
CA LYS A 244 -23.56 -40.42 -9.03
C LYS A 244 -22.85 -41.76 -9.26
N ARG A 245 -21.55 -41.75 -9.55
CA ARG A 245 -20.75 -42.99 -9.70
C ARG A 245 -20.63 -43.74 -8.38
N ALA A 246 -20.46 -43.05 -7.25
CA ALA A 246 -20.44 -43.68 -5.93
C ALA A 246 -21.79 -44.32 -5.59
N GLN A 247 -22.91 -43.63 -5.81
CA GLN A 247 -24.25 -44.18 -5.61
C GLN A 247 -24.54 -45.39 -6.51
N ALA A 248 -24.13 -45.34 -7.78
CA ALA A 248 -24.27 -46.49 -8.69
C ALA A 248 -23.44 -47.70 -8.23
N GLN A 249 -22.25 -47.49 -7.67
CA GLN A 249 -21.44 -48.56 -7.10
C GLN A 249 -22.03 -49.11 -5.80
N GLU A 250 -22.72 -48.28 -5.01
CA GLU A 250 -23.39 -48.68 -3.78
C GLU A 250 -24.65 -49.52 -4.10
N GLN A 251 -25.46 -49.10 -5.08
CA GLN A 251 -26.61 -49.88 -5.58
C GLN A 251 -26.18 -51.19 -6.27
N ALA A 252 -25.05 -51.20 -6.98
CA ALA A 252 -24.48 -52.43 -7.53
C ALA A 252 -23.98 -53.38 -6.43
N LYS A 253 -23.52 -52.87 -5.29
CA LYS A 253 -23.15 -53.69 -4.13
C LYS A 253 -24.38 -54.21 -3.40
N GLU A 254 -25.43 -53.42 -3.25
CA GLU A 254 -26.70 -53.84 -2.62
C GLU A 254 -27.39 -54.93 -3.44
N SER A 255 -27.49 -54.78 -4.76
CA SER A 255 -28.07 -55.82 -5.65
C SER A 255 -27.28 -57.13 -5.63
N VAL A 256 -25.94 -57.08 -5.62
CA VAL A 256 -25.09 -58.28 -5.48
C VAL A 256 -25.22 -58.90 -4.08
N THR A 257 -25.57 -58.12 -3.06
CA THR A 257 -25.81 -58.63 -1.70
C THR A 257 -27.21 -59.25 -1.57
N GLU A 258 -28.21 -58.72 -2.28
CA GLU A 258 -29.55 -59.31 -2.38
C GLU A 258 -29.55 -60.62 -3.18
N GLU A 259 -28.80 -60.70 -4.29
CA GLU A 259 -28.64 -61.96 -5.04
C GLU A 259 -27.95 -63.04 -4.20
N LYS A 260 -26.92 -62.70 -3.40
CA LYS A 260 -26.29 -63.65 -2.48
C LYS A 260 -27.19 -64.09 -1.32
N LYS A 261 -28.19 -63.29 -0.96
CA LYS A 261 -29.19 -63.63 0.08
C LYS A 261 -30.31 -64.51 -0.48
N ALA A 262 -30.60 -64.41 -1.78
CA ALA A 262 -31.55 -65.27 -2.49
C ALA A 262 -30.96 -66.66 -2.81
N ASP A 263 -29.63 -66.76 -2.99
CA ASP A 263 -28.92 -68.02 -3.29
C ASP A 263 -28.47 -68.79 -2.02
N SER A 264 -29.03 -68.48 -0.85
CA SER A 264 -28.84 -69.28 0.38
C SER A 264 -29.93 -70.36 0.44
N PRO A 265 -29.65 -71.65 0.17
CA PRO A 265 -30.64 -72.70 0.26
C PRO A 265 -30.96 -72.97 1.73
N GLY A 266 -32.24 -73.02 2.07
CA GLY A 266 -32.68 -73.55 3.36
C GLY A 266 -32.34 -75.03 3.48
N GLU A 267 -31.43 -75.35 4.40
CA GLU A 267 -31.40 -76.61 5.15
C GLU A 267 -31.97 -76.24 6.54
N GLY A 268 -33.02 -76.89 7.04
CA GLY A 268 -33.10 -78.33 7.29
C GLY A 268 -32.90 -78.52 8.78
#